data_AF-A0A2E5JLS6-F1
#
_entry.id   AF-A0A2E5JLS6-F1
#
_cell.length_a   1.000
_cell.length_b   1.000
_cell.length_c   1.000
_cell.angle_alpha   90.00
_cell.angle_beta   90.00
_cell.angle_gamma   90.00
#
_symmetry.space_group_name_H-M   'P 1'
#
loop_
_entity.id
_entity.type
_entity.pdbx_description
1 polymer ?
#
loop_
_entity_poly.entity_id
_entity_poly.type
_entity_poly.pdbx_seq_one_letter_code
_entity_poly.pdbx_strand_id
1 'polypeptide(L)'
;MDIHTIIAGHQPKPGEQKDSNQTAASKSKPASATFSDIPDIFFDEILINTKLSRIDINVLMFLYRRIWCKPNLYQVYGISPMLSITETAKALKISVDELYQAFKHLEGFGYLGTIRSGQYFVRKYISRENDEKYGHTYDDFEI
;
A
#
# COMPACT_ATOMS: atom_id res chain seq x y z
N MET A 1 19.78 -9.69 25.95
CA MET A 1 20.26 -9.65 24.55
C MET A 1 20.11 -8.24 24.05
N ASP A 2 21.19 -7.67 23.52
CA ASP A 2 21.36 -6.24 23.25
C ASP A 2 21.22 -5.97 21.74
N ILE A 3 20.59 -4.85 21.36
CA ILE A 3 20.31 -4.48 19.96
C ILE A 3 21.60 -4.27 19.18
N HIS A 4 22.67 -3.84 19.86
CA HIS A 4 23.98 -3.64 19.26
C HIS A 4 24.63 -4.93 18.76
N THR A 5 24.25 -6.09 19.31
CA THR A 5 24.75 -7.40 18.86
C THR A 5 24.08 -7.87 17.57
N ILE A 6 22.84 -7.43 17.31
CA ILE A 6 22.07 -7.79 16.11
C ILE A 6 22.57 -6.99 14.89
N ILE A 7 22.96 -5.73 15.10
CA ILE A 7 23.46 -4.84 14.03
C ILE A 7 24.85 -5.24 13.54
N ALA A 8 25.69 -5.80 14.42
CA ALA A 8 27.06 -6.22 14.07
C ALA A 8 27.12 -7.44 13.13
N GLY A 9 26.02 -8.20 12.99
CA GLY A 9 25.95 -9.40 12.14
C GLY A 9 25.53 -9.12 10.69
N HIS A 10 25.13 -7.89 10.35
CA HIS A 10 24.73 -7.55 8.99
C HIS A 10 25.96 -7.22 8.14
N GLN A 11 26.50 -8.21 7.42
CA GLN A 11 27.41 -7.95 6.32
C GLN A 11 26.63 -7.40 5.12
N PRO A 12 26.98 -6.22 4.57
CA PRO A 12 26.41 -5.75 3.31
C PRO A 12 26.87 -6.65 2.15
N LYS A 13 25.94 -6.95 1.25
CA LYS A 13 26.15 -7.73 0.02
C LYS A 13 27.28 -7.09 -0.82
N PRO A 14 28.27 -7.85 -1.32
CA PRO A 14 29.34 -7.30 -2.15
C PRO A 14 28.79 -6.99 -3.55
N GLY A 15 28.60 -5.70 -3.84
CA GLY A 15 28.11 -5.27 -5.15
C GLY A 15 28.09 -3.76 -5.43
N GLU A 16 28.49 -2.91 -4.48
CA GLU A 16 28.56 -1.46 -4.72
C GLU A 16 30.01 -0.99 -4.88
N GLN A 17 30.60 -1.27 -6.05
CA GLN A 17 31.69 -0.47 -6.57
C GLN A 17 31.10 0.65 -7.43
N LYS A 18 31.33 1.89 -6.97
CA LYS A 18 31.24 3.10 -7.79
C LYS A 18 32.22 2.96 -8.94
N ASP A 19 31.72 2.98 -10.17
CA ASP A 19 32.55 3.35 -11.32
C ASP A 19 31.81 4.27 -12.27
N SER A 20 32.59 5.25 -12.73
CA SER A 20 32.17 6.41 -13.49
C SER A 20 32.55 6.15 -14.94
N ASN A 21 31.58 5.93 -15.85
CA ASN A 21 31.56 6.50 -17.21
C ASN A 21 30.47 5.90 -18.11
N GLN A 22 29.70 6.83 -18.67
CA GLN A 22 28.82 6.84 -19.84
C GLN A 22 28.72 5.58 -20.72
N THR A 23 27.50 5.09 -20.94
CA THR A 23 26.98 4.77 -22.29
C THR A 23 25.45 4.70 -22.28
N ALA A 24 24.85 5.21 -23.36
CA ALA A 24 23.43 5.43 -23.52
C ALA A 24 22.60 4.14 -23.55
N ALA A 25 21.67 4.02 -22.62
CA ALA A 25 20.36 3.39 -22.83
C ALA A 25 19.39 4.14 -21.94
N SER A 26 18.31 4.66 -22.52
CA SER A 26 17.24 5.36 -21.84
C SER A 26 16.53 4.43 -20.84
N LYS A 27 17.14 4.18 -19.69
CA LYS A 27 16.42 3.73 -18.51
C LYS A 27 15.70 4.97 -17.99
N SER A 28 14.45 5.15 -18.41
CA SER A 28 13.52 6.03 -17.71
C SER A 28 13.73 5.78 -16.22
N LYS A 29 14.11 6.81 -15.46
CA LYS A 29 14.12 6.72 -14.00
C LYS A 29 12.76 6.11 -13.61
N PRO A 30 12.70 5.08 -12.76
CA PRO A 30 11.42 4.63 -12.24
C PRO A 30 10.73 5.88 -11.71
N ALA A 31 9.52 6.15 -12.18
CA ALA A 31 8.77 7.33 -11.77
C ALA A 31 8.78 7.31 -10.23
N SER A 32 9.41 8.30 -9.61
CA SER A 32 9.54 8.29 -8.14
C SER A 32 8.31 9.01 -7.63
N ALA A 33 7.25 8.25 -7.36
CA ALA A 33 6.07 8.79 -6.70
C ALA A 33 6.41 9.07 -5.24
N THR A 34 6.28 10.33 -4.84
CA THR A 34 6.50 10.78 -3.46
C THR A 34 5.43 10.15 -2.55
N PHE A 35 5.72 9.99 -1.27
CA PHE A 35 4.80 9.38 -0.29
C PHE A 35 3.45 10.14 -0.14
N SER A 36 3.35 11.34 -0.72
CA SER A 36 2.18 12.21 -0.80
C SER A 36 1.27 12.00 -2.03
N ASP A 37 1.72 11.26 -3.05
CA ASP A 37 1.18 11.37 -4.43
C ASP A 37 0.06 10.38 -4.76
N ILE A 38 -0.48 9.67 -3.77
CA ILE A 38 -1.65 8.80 -4.01
C ILE A 38 -2.82 9.53 -4.64
N PRO A 39 -3.13 10.82 -4.33
CA PRO A 39 -4.19 11.52 -5.03
C PRO A 39 -4.05 11.44 -6.55
N ASP A 40 -2.87 11.71 -7.09
CA ASP A 40 -2.66 11.80 -8.54
C ASP A 40 -2.82 10.43 -9.21
N ILE A 41 -2.12 9.40 -8.72
CA ILE A 41 -2.22 8.02 -9.25
C ILE A 41 -3.65 7.47 -9.10
N PHE A 42 -4.34 7.83 -8.01
CA PHE A 42 -5.72 7.41 -7.78
C PHE A 42 -6.69 8.01 -8.80
N PHE A 43 -6.57 9.30 -9.11
CA PHE A 43 -7.42 9.95 -10.10
C PHE A 43 -7.05 9.55 -11.54
N ASP A 44 -5.77 9.45 -11.86
CA ASP A 44 -5.29 9.30 -13.23
C ASP A 44 -5.28 7.84 -13.71
N GLU A 45 -5.06 6.87 -12.83
CA GLU A 45 -4.91 5.47 -13.25
C GLU A 45 -6.05 4.59 -12.70
N ILE A 46 -6.46 4.81 -11.45
CA ILE A 46 -7.40 3.88 -10.77
C ILE A 46 -8.85 4.19 -11.13
N LEU A 47 -9.27 5.45 -11.00
CA LEU A 47 -10.65 5.85 -11.30
C LEU A 47 -10.98 5.85 -12.80
N ILE A 48 -9.98 5.98 -13.66
CA ILE A 48 -10.18 5.87 -15.12
C ILE A 48 -10.48 4.43 -15.51
N ASN A 49 -9.72 3.47 -14.98
CA ASN A 49 -9.81 2.07 -15.38
C ASN A 49 -10.95 1.31 -14.68
N THR A 50 -11.49 1.86 -13.59
CA THR A 50 -12.37 1.11 -12.68
C THR A 50 -13.45 2.01 -12.13
N LYS A 51 -14.71 1.63 -12.37
CA LYS A 51 -15.87 2.39 -11.90
C LYS A 51 -16.15 2.09 -10.42
N LEU A 52 -15.43 2.76 -9.53
CA LEU A 52 -15.67 2.70 -8.09
C LEU A 52 -16.87 3.55 -7.67
N SER A 53 -17.66 3.06 -6.72
CA SER A 53 -18.72 3.87 -6.11
C SER A 53 -18.13 4.92 -5.17
N ARG A 54 -18.92 5.94 -4.81
CA ARG A 54 -18.51 6.94 -3.82
C ARG A 54 -18.10 6.31 -2.49
N ILE A 55 -18.78 5.23 -2.08
CA ILE A 55 -18.51 4.53 -0.83
C ILE A 55 -17.16 3.82 -0.94
N ASP A 56 -16.91 3.09 -2.02
CA ASP A 56 -15.64 2.38 -2.25
C ASP A 56 -14.46 3.35 -2.25
N ILE A 57 -14.60 4.50 -2.93
CA ILE A 57 -13.59 5.56 -2.95
C ILE A 57 -13.29 6.06 -1.53
N ASN A 58 -14.33 6.34 -0.74
CA ASN A 58 -14.16 6.84 0.62
C ASN A 58 -13.47 5.81 1.53
N VAL A 59 -13.88 4.54 1.45
CA VAL A 59 -13.30 3.45 2.22
C VAL A 59 -11.83 3.25 1.86
N LEU A 60 -11.53 3.17 0.57
CA LEU A 60 -10.17 2.97 0.06
C LEU A 60 -9.25 4.12 0.45
N MET A 61 -9.69 5.37 0.26
CA MET A 61 -8.93 6.56 0.64
C MET A 61 -8.76 6.69 2.16
N PHE A 62 -9.73 6.23 2.94
CA PHE A 62 -9.63 6.19 4.40
C PHE A 62 -8.56 5.21 4.85
N LEU A 63 -8.59 3.99 4.32
CA LEU A 63 -7.60 2.96 4.64
C LEU A 63 -6.20 3.39 4.21
N TYR A 64 -6.06 3.93 3.00
CA TYR A 64 -4.78 4.43 2.51
C TYR A 64 -4.16 5.46 3.47
N ARG A 65 -4.93 6.51 3.82
CA ARG A 65 -4.44 7.55 4.74
C ARG A 65 -4.08 7.01 6.12
N ARG A 66 -4.80 5.99 6.59
CA ARG A 66 -4.56 5.35 7.88
C ARG A 66 -3.24 4.57 7.87
N ILE A 67 -2.95 3.87 6.78
CA ILE A 67 -1.82 2.93 6.69
C ILE A 67 -0.53 3.63 6.30
N TRP A 68 -0.61 4.56 5.34
CA TRP A 68 0.58 5.10 4.68
C TRP A 68 0.86 6.57 5.01
N CYS A 69 -0.17 7.37 5.35
CA CYS A 69 0.02 8.78 5.70
C CYS A 69 0.17 9.03 7.21
N LYS A 70 -0.17 8.06 8.05
CA LYS A 70 -0.04 8.15 9.51
C LYS A 70 1.01 7.17 10.01
N PRO A 71 1.68 7.46 11.14
CA PRO A 71 2.59 6.50 11.77
C PRO A 71 1.87 5.18 12.03
N ASN A 72 2.37 4.11 11.42
CA ASN A 72 1.82 2.78 11.52
C ASN A 72 2.97 1.76 11.61
N LEU A 73 3.02 1.01 12.72
CA LEU A 73 4.05 0.00 12.97
C LEU A 73 4.04 -1.13 11.92
N TYR A 74 2.89 -1.35 11.27
CA TYR A 74 2.70 -2.38 10.25
C TYR A 74 2.67 -1.79 8.83
N GLN A 75 3.14 -0.55 8.64
CA GLN A 75 3.19 0.11 7.33
C GLN A 75 4.04 -0.66 6.33
N VAL A 76 5.15 -1.28 6.77
CA VAL A 76 6.02 -2.12 5.92
C VAL A 76 5.22 -3.24 5.25
N TYR A 77 4.19 -3.72 5.95
CA TYR A 77 3.30 -4.78 5.49
C TYR A 77 2.03 -4.25 4.81
N GLY A 78 1.82 -2.94 4.70
CA GLY A 78 0.57 -2.39 4.17
C GLY A 78 -0.67 -2.73 5.00
N ILE A 79 -0.52 -3.08 6.28
CA ILE A 79 -1.63 -3.51 7.15
C ILE A 79 -2.07 -2.34 8.03
N SER A 80 -3.38 -2.09 8.13
CA SER A 80 -3.90 -1.18 9.15
C SER A 80 -3.95 -1.86 10.52
N PRO A 81 -3.55 -1.20 11.62
CA PRO A 81 -3.91 -1.66 12.96
C PRO A 81 -5.43 -1.76 13.06
N MET A 82 -5.94 -2.86 13.65
CA MET A 82 -7.37 -3.17 13.77
C MET A 82 -8.14 -1.97 14.29
N LEU A 83 -8.88 -1.30 13.41
CA LEU A 83 -10.08 -0.57 13.80
C LEU A 83 -11.20 -1.61 13.85
N SER A 84 -12.08 -1.47 14.83
CA SER A 84 -13.34 -2.21 14.73
C SER A 84 -14.11 -1.72 13.49
N ILE A 85 -14.79 -2.64 12.83
CA ILE A 85 -15.62 -2.33 11.64
C ILE A 85 -16.67 -1.27 12.00
N THR A 86 -17.18 -1.32 13.23
CA THR A 86 -18.12 -0.35 13.78
C THR A 86 -17.52 1.06 13.92
N GLU A 87 -16.29 1.19 14.40
CA GLU A 87 -15.60 2.49 14.45
C GLU A 87 -15.32 3.05 13.06
N THR A 88 -14.95 2.19 12.11
CA THR A 88 -14.69 2.60 10.73
C THR A 88 -15.97 3.09 10.06
N ALA A 89 -17.07 2.35 10.20
CA ALA A 89 -18.38 2.73 9.68
C ALA A 89 -18.83 4.07 10.29
N LYS A 90 -18.64 4.25 11.61
CA LYS A 90 -18.94 5.50 12.31
C LYS A 90 -18.08 6.67 11.82
N ALA A 91 -16.79 6.46 11.59
CA ALA A 91 -15.88 7.50 11.10
C ALA A 91 -16.24 7.95 9.67
N LEU A 92 -16.69 7.01 8.83
CA LEU A 92 -17.12 7.27 7.46
C LEU A 92 -18.58 7.72 7.34
N LYS A 93 -19.35 7.66 8.43
CA LYS A 93 -20.79 7.95 8.48
C LYS A 93 -21.61 7.09 7.49
N ILE A 94 -21.25 5.82 7.39
CA ILE A 94 -21.95 4.81 6.59
C ILE A 94 -22.44 3.69 7.51
N SER A 95 -23.36 2.87 7.02
CA SER A 95 -23.77 1.66 7.72
C SER A 95 -22.67 0.60 7.69
N VAL A 96 -22.75 -0.34 8.65
CA VAL A 96 -21.83 -1.48 8.71
C VAL A 96 -21.99 -2.37 7.47
N ASP A 97 -23.22 -2.54 6.97
CA ASP A 97 -23.50 -3.33 5.77
C ASP A 97 -22.89 -2.71 4.51
N GLU A 98 -22.98 -1.38 4.35
CA GLU A 98 -22.32 -0.66 3.26
C GLU A 98 -20.79 -0.80 3.34
N LEU A 99 -20.21 -0.77 4.54
CA LEU A 99 -18.78 -0.95 4.72
C LEU A 99 -18.34 -2.37 4.33
N TYR A 100 -19.10 -3.40 4.72
CA TYR A 100 -18.82 -4.78 4.31
C TYR A 100 -18.93 -4.98 2.79
N GLN A 101 -19.96 -4.41 2.17
CA GLN A 101 -20.11 -4.45 0.71
C GLN A 101 -18.93 -3.76 0.02
N ALA A 102 -18.52 -2.59 0.52
CA ALA A 102 -17.37 -1.88 -0.03
C ALA A 102 -16.06 -2.68 0.12
N PHE A 103 -15.81 -3.32 1.26
CA PHE A 103 -14.67 -4.22 1.40
C PHE A 103 -14.70 -5.36 0.39
N LYS A 104 -15.85 -6.02 0.23
CA LYS A 104 -15.99 -7.11 -0.75
C LYS A 104 -15.75 -6.63 -2.19
N HIS A 105 -16.24 -5.46 -2.56
CA HIS A 105 -16.00 -4.89 -3.88
C HIS A 105 -14.51 -4.57 -4.09
N LEU A 106 -13.90 -3.87 -3.14
CA LEU A 106 -12.49 -3.48 -3.19
C LEU A 106 -11.54 -4.69 -3.18
N GLU A 107 -11.89 -5.77 -2.49
CA GLU A 107 -11.20 -7.06 -2.61
C GLU A 107 -11.38 -7.68 -3.98
N GLY A 108 -12.59 -7.64 -4.55
CA GLY A 108 -12.86 -8.09 -5.91
C GLY A 108 -12.06 -7.34 -6.97
N PHE A 109 -11.71 -6.07 -6.72
CA PHE A 109 -10.82 -5.27 -7.57
C PHE A 109 -9.32 -5.50 -7.29
N GLY A 110 -8.98 -6.28 -6.25
CA GLY A 110 -7.58 -6.54 -5.86
C GLY A 110 -6.90 -5.37 -5.15
N TYR A 111 -7.66 -4.39 -4.67
CA TYR A 111 -7.15 -3.20 -3.97
C TYR A 111 -6.92 -3.43 -2.48
N LEU A 112 -7.67 -4.38 -1.93
CA LEU A 112 -7.60 -4.83 -0.56
C LEU A 112 -7.45 -6.35 -0.54
N GLY A 113 -6.86 -6.89 0.51
CA GLY A 113 -6.89 -8.32 0.80
C GLY A 113 -7.12 -8.58 2.28
N THR A 114 -8.07 -9.44 2.63
CA THR A 114 -8.22 -9.91 4.01
C THR A 114 -7.09 -10.89 4.35
N ILE A 115 -6.28 -10.56 5.35
CA ILE A 115 -5.28 -11.49 5.90
C ILE A 115 -5.93 -12.40 6.94
N ARG A 116 -6.71 -11.80 7.84
CA ARG A 116 -7.48 -12.48 8.89
C ARG A 116 -8.69 -11.63 9.27
N SER A 117 -9.66 -12.21 9.97
CA SER A 117 -10.88 -11.49 10.38
C SER A 117 -10.55 -10.15 11.06
N GLY A 118 -11.02 -9.05 10.47
CA GLY A 118 -10.78 -7.69 10.94
C GLY A 118 -9.42 -7.08 10.58
N GLN A 119 -8.62 -7.74 9.73
CA GLN A 119 -7.35 -7.21 9.21
C GLN A 119 -7.31 -7.22 7.69
N TYR A 120 -7.13 -6.01 7.14
CA TYR A 120 -7.02 -5.77 5.71
C TYR A 120 -5.62 -5.30 5.35
N PHE A 121 -5.05 -5.95 4.35
CA PHE A 121 -3.88 -5.55 3.61
C PHE A 121 -4.29 -4.54 2.53
N VAL A 122 -3.56 -3.43 2.44
CA VAL A 122 -3.76 -2.39 1.43
C VAL A 122 -2.43 -2.06 0.80
N ARG A 123 -2.39 -2.21 -0.51
CA ARG A 123 -1.26 -1.84 -1.35
C ARG A 123 -0.97 -0.34 -1.25
N LYS A 124 0.31 0.03 -1.28
CA LYS A 124 0.81 1.40 -1.27
C LYS A 124 0.27 2.22 -2.43
N TYR A 125 0.28 1.67 -3.64
CA TYR A 125 -0.31 2.32 -4.82
C TYR A 125 -1.64 1.71 -5.23
N ILE A 126 -2.33 1.08 -4.27
CA ILE A 126 -3.67 0.49 -4.35
C ILE A 126 -3.76 -0.72 -5.29
N SER A 127 -3.12 -0.71 -6.46
CA SER A 127 -3.10 -1.84 -7.39
C SER A 127 -1.71 -2.50 -7.48
N ARG A 128 -1.70 -3.79 -7.78
CA ARG A 128 -0.48 -4.56 -8.00
C ARG A 128 0.35 -3.99 -9.15
N GLU A 129 -0.31 -3.65 -10.25
CA GLU A 129 0.31 -3.08 -11.44
C GLU A 129 1.05 -1.77 -11.12
N ASN A 130 0.43 -0.91 -10.29
CA ASN A 130 1.08 0.33 -9.86
C ASN A 130 2.25 0.03 -8.93
N ASP A 131 2.08 -0.86 -7.96
CA ASP A 131 3.18 -1.24 -7.08
C ASP A 131 4.40 -1.73 -7.88
N GLU A 132 4.19 -2.61 -8.86
CA GLU A 132 5.22 -3.12 -9.75
C GLU A 132 5.84 -2.00 -10.61
N LYS A 133 5.01 -1.14 -11.21
CA LYS A 133 5.43 0.02 -12.02
C LYS A 133 6.33 0.98 -11.24
N TYR A 134 6.04 1.17 -9.95
CA TYR A 134 6.76 2.09 -9.06
C TYR A 134 7.85 1.38 -8.22
N GLY A 135 8.07 0.07 -8.44
CA GLY A 135 9.14 -0.71 -7.80
C GLY A 135 8.89 -1.08 -6.34
N HIS A 136 7.63 -1.18 -5.92
CA HIS A 136 7.24 -1.60 -4.57
C HIS A 136 6.92 -3.08 -4.58
N THR A 137 7.66 -3.81 -3.76
CA THR A 137 7.43 -5.23 -3.48
C THR A 137 7.02 -5.37 -2.03
N TYR A 138 6.07 -6.26 -1.76
CA TYR A 138 5.66 -6.59 -0.39
C TYR A 138 6.25 -7.94 -0.01
N ASP A 139 6.42 -8.17 1.29
CA ASP A 139 6.61 -9.53 1.78
C ASP A 139 5.33 -10.31 1.42
N ASP A 140 5.47 -11.34 0.59
CA ASP A 140 4.33 -12.13 0.12
C ASP A 140 3.59 -12.73 1.33
N PHE A 141 2.32 -12.36 1.47
CA PHE A 141 1.39 -12.96 2.42
C PHE A 141 0.65 -14.17 1.83
N GLU A 142 1.00 -14.58 0.62
CA GLU A 142 0.47 -15.80 0.00
C GLU A 142 1.13 -17.03 0.66
N ILE A 143 0.37 -17.70 1.52
CA ILE A 143 0.59 -19.10 1.92
C ILE A 143 -0.18 -19.98 0.94
#